data_AF-A0A260Q1Z2-F1
#
_entry.id   AF-A0A260Q1Z2-F1
#
_cell.length_a   1.000
_cell.length_b   1.000
_cell.length_c   1.000
_cell.angle_alpha   90.00
_cell.angle_beta   90.00
_cell.angle_gamma   90.00
#
_symmetry.space_group_name_H-M   'P 1'
#
loop_
_entity.id
_entity.type
_entity.pdbx_description
1 polymer ?
#
loop_
_entity_poly.entity_id
_entity_poly.type
_entity_poly.pdbx_seq_one_letter_code
_entity_poly.pdbx_strand_id
1 'polypeptide(L)'
;MGWSLTGNSEWRGSVELAALLDAARKKLESNWLRVGGNITVDLSDAPELWRLCSAISRSNSSLHSRARSTRLDLERFDAWLSHPLNGGLGLIDTLTLQAPLQDKKKIAADKAQVRADALDRAREVLGGGTDREWIEHWIASLLNQDGTLGGRVAVDALAVATQVLALLPVDGMSLTELAELACGDTKALSGGGAPKLVLDALSLRENVPRPVDPVGIRALWETAGVSVDAVSSRVLVLGYRVDETHTVARWLNDAADEGIPFPVTVDMLSRGPLTNSSSTVFVCENVAVLAAAARTIGSNCASLICTDGQPSAAVHRLLASRAPGTTIHWRADFDWAGVHMVTRALSRYDALPWRMDVDSYRHALDARNSEPLKGHPTASPWDPELAEALRDSGRAVMEERLIPDLLADLRTGDSI
;
A
#
# COMPACT_ATOMS: atom_id res chain seq x y z
N MET A 1 -11.55 17.34 -72.90
CA MET A 1 -10.20 16.74 -72.99
C MET A 1 -10.00 15.89 -71.75
N GLY A 2 -10.03 14.57 -71.93
CA GLY A 2 -9.93 13.61 -70.85
C GLY A 2 -8.55 13.67 -70.21
N TRP A 3 -8.52 13.81 -68.89
CA TRP A 3 -7.31 13.55 -68.12
C TRP A 3 -7.09 12.04 -68.17
N SER A 4 -6.18 11.64 -69.06
CA SER A 4 -5.71 10.27 -69.17
C SER A 4 -5.24 9.81 -67.80
N LEU A 5 -5.83 8.71 -67.31
CA LEU A 5 -5.33 7.93 -66.18
C LEU A 5 -4.00 7.27 -66.60
N THR A 6 -2.95 8.06 -66.80
CA THR A 6 -1.60 7.53 -66.90
C THR A 6 -1.18 7.10 -65.52
N GLY A 7 -1.02 5.80 -65.35
CA GLY A 7 -0.49 5.21 -64.13
C GLY A 7 0.91 5.70 -63.83
N ASN A 8 1.07 6.45 -62.74
CA ASN A 8 2.39 6.87 -62.29
C ASN A 8 3.01 5.79 -61.41
N SER A 9 3.71 4.85 -62.07
CA SER A 9 4.74 4.03 -61.40
C SER A 9 5.89 4.88 -60.82
N GLU A 10 5.94 6.17 -61.16
CA GLU A 10 6.93 7.17 -60.73
C GLU A 10 7.08 7.30 -59.21
N TRP A 11 6.01 7.09 -58.44
CA TRP A 11 6.05 7.29 -56.99
C TRP A 11 6.51 6.06 -56.20
N ARG A 12 6.64 4.88 -56.83
CA ARG A 12 7.07 3.67 -56.12
C ARG A 12 8.54 3.79 -55.72
N GLY A 13 8.81 3.61 -54.43
CA GLY A 13 10.16 3.77 -53.86
C GLY A 13 10.61 5.23 -53.72
N SER A 14 9.72 6.20 -53.98
CA SER A 14 10.00 7.63 -53.75
C SER A 14 10.03 7.98 -52.26
N VAL A 15 10.77 9.03 -51.93
CA VAL A 15 10.82 9.58 -50.55
C VAL A 15 9.48 10.21 -50.16
N GLU A 16 8.73 10.73 -51.14
CA GLU A 16 7.38 11.28 -50.97
C GLU A 16 6.38 10.21 -50.51
N LEU A 17 6.36 9.06 -51.19
CA LEU A 17 5.47 7.97 -50.82
C LEU A 17 5.88 7.38 -49.46
N ALA A 18 7.17 7.28 -49.17
CA ALA A 18 7.66 6.84 -47.86
C ALA A 18 7.17 7.77 -46.73
N ALA A 19 7.25 9.09 -46.91
CA ALA A 19 6.76 10.06 -45.93
C ALA A 19 5.24 9.92 -45.66
N LEU A 20 4.44 9.72 -46.71
CA LEU A 20 3.00 9.45 -46.55
C LEU A 20 2.72 8.12 -45.86
N LEU A 21 3.44 7.06 -46.22
CA LEU A 21 3.31 5.74 -45.61
C LEU A 21 3.72 5.76 -44.12
N ASP A 22 4.76 6.50 -43.74
CA ASP A 22 5.16 6.67 -42.34
C ASP A 22 4.12 7.44 -41.51
N ALA A 23 3.58 8.53 -42.07
CA ALA A 23 2.51 9.28 -41.43
C ALA A 23 1.23 8.43 -41.30
N ALA A 24 0.89 7.67 -42.35
CA ALA A 24 -0.22 6.73 -42.34
C ALA A 24 -0.02 5.60 -41.33
N ARG A 25 1.18 5.01 -41.24
CA ARG A 25 1.54 3.99 -40.23
C ARG A 25 1.30 4.51 -38.83
N LYS A 26 1.87 5.67 -38.48
CA LYS A 26 1.67 6.30 -37.15
C LYS A 26 0.19 6.47 -36.82
N LYS A 27 -0.61 6.91 -37.80
CA LYS A 27 -2.05 7.10 -37.63
C LYS A 27 -2.80 5.78 -37.46
N LEU A 28 -2.58 4.79 -38.33
CA LEU A 28 -3.22 3.47 -38.27
C LEU A 28 -2.90 2.75 -36.95
N GLU A 29 -1.63 2.72 -36.54
CA GLU A 29 -1.20 2.13 -35.27
C GLU A 29 -1.85 2.81 -34.05
N SER A 30 -2.25 4.08 -34.18
CA SER A 30 -2.94 4.85 -33.14
C SER A 30 -4.47 4.82 -33.21
N ASN A 31 -5.04 4.12 -34.20
CA ASN A 31 -6.48 4.14 -34.51
C ASN A 31 -7.03 2.75 -34.90
N TRP A 32 -6.72 1.73 -34.09
CA TRP A 32 -7.29 0.38 -34.25
C TRP A 32 -7.02 -0.25 -35.63
N LEU A 33 -5.95 0.17 -36.31
CA LEU A 33 -5.62 -0.25 -37.68
C LEU A 33 -6.77 -0.04 -38.68
N ARG A 34 -7.61 0.98 -38.48
CA ARG A 34 -8.70 1.31 -39.40
C ARG A 34 -8.28 2.37 -40.40
N VAL A 35 -8.44 2.07 -41.69
CA VAL A 35 -8.34 3.07 -42.76
C VAL A 35 -9.50 4.06 -42.58
N GLY A 36 -9.20 5.25 -42.08
CA GLY A 36 -10.20 6.27 -41.80
C GLY A 36 -9.63 7.51 -41.11
N GLY A 37 -10.27 8.64 -41.38
CA GLY A 37 -9.82 9.96 -40.90
C GLY A 37 -8.63 10.50 -41.68
N ASN A 38 -8.04 11.58 -41.15
CA ASN A 38 -7.00 12.33 -41.85
C ASN A 38 -5.62 12.18 -41.19
N ILE A 39 -4.57 12.12 -42.01
CA ILE A 39 -3.20 12.41 -41.60
C ILE A 39 -2.86 13.86 -41.93
N THR A 40 -1.99 14.47 -41.14
CA THR A 40 -1.41 15.78 -41.45
C THR A 40 0.07 15.56 -41.73
N VAL A 41 0.55 16.04 -42.88
CA VAL A 41 1.93 15.85 -43.32
C VAL A 41 2.55 17.21 -43.61
N ASP A 42 3.80 17.41 -43.18
CA ASP A 42 4.55 18.62 -43.49
C ASP A 42 5.06 18.53 -44.93
N LEU A 43 4.72 19.52 -45.75
CA LEU A 43 5.04 19.48 -47.19
C LEU A 43 6.54 19.72 -47.44
N SER A 44 7.31 20.10 -46.42
CA SER A 44 8.77 20.18 -46.50
C SER A 44 9.49 18.84 -46.28
N ASP A 45 8.78 17.78 -45.87
CA ASP A 45 9.36 16.46 -45.61
C ASP A 45 9.92 15.79 -46.89
N ALA A 46 9.37 16.13 -48.07
CA ALA A 46 9.90 15.69 -49.36
C ALA A 46 9.59 16.69 -50.51
N PRO A 47 10.50 16.83 -51.51
CA PRO A 47 10.43 17.90 -52.52
C PRO A 47 9.14 17.96 -53.32
N GLU A 48 8.57 16.79 -53.68
CA GLU A 48 7.38 16.72 -54.53
C GLU A 48 6.13 16.22 -53.79
N LEU A 49 6.16 16.22 -52.45
CA LEU A 49 5.09 15.66 -51.62
C LEU A 49 3.73 16.31 -51.88
N TRP A 50 3.73 17.61 -52.20
CA TRP A 50 2.52 18.35 -52.56
C TRP A 50 1.87 17.85 -53.87
N ARG A 51 2.67 17.40 -54.86
CA ARG A 51 2.17 16.82 -56.13
C ARG A 51 1.48 15.50 -55.86
N LEU A 52 2.12 14.64 -55.05
CA LEU A 52 1.55 13.35 -54.66
C LEU A 52 0.25 13.52 -53.86
N CYS A 53 0.23 14.42 -52.86
CA CYS A 53 -0.99 14.72 -52.10
C CYS A 53 -2.13 15.24 -52.98
N SER A 54 -1.82 16.07 -53.99
CA SER A 54 -2.80 16.58 -54.95
C SER A 54 -3.38 15.46 -55.81
N ALA A 55 -2.53 14.56 -56.31
CA ALA A 55 -2.93 13.41 -57.12
C ALA A 55 -3.85 12.46 -56.35
N ILE A 56 -3.54 12.19 -55.08
CA ILE A 56 -4.36 11.34 -54.20
C ILE A 56 -5.70 12.00 -53.88
N SER A 57 -5.70 13.31 -53.60
CA SER A 57 -6.90 14.03 -53.16
C SER A 57 -7.89 14.34 -54.29
N ARG A 58 -7.49 14.15 -55.56
CA ARG A 58 -8.24 14.54 -56.78
C ARG A 58 -8.72 16.00 -56.73
N SER A 59 -7.94 16.88 -56.09
CA SER A 59 -8.29 18.28 -56.01
C SER A 59 -7.68 19.03 -57.18
N ASN A 60 -8.52 19.78 -57.91
CA ASN A 60 -8.08 20.78 -58.89
C ASN A 60 -7.72 22.12 -58.24
N SER A 61 -7.92 22.26 -56.92
CA SER A 61 -7.38 23.42 -56.20
C SER A 61 -5.87 23.29 -56.19
N SER A 62 -5.15 24.25 -56.77
CA SER A 62 -3.71 24.33 -56.61
C SER A 62 -3.41 24.30 -55.11
N LEU A 63 -2.94 23.16 -54.58
CA LEU A 63 -2.26 23.14 -53.30
C LEU A 63 -1.07 24.07 -53.52
N HIS A 64 -1.22 25.33 -53.11
CA HIS A 64 -0.21 26.34 -53.37
C HIS A 64 1.09 25.82 -52.78
N SER A 65 2.19 25.91 -53.53
CA SER A 65 3.54 25.53 -53.08
C SER A 65 4.02 26.29 -51.82
N ARG A 66 3.17 27.14 -51.23
CA ARG A 66 3.37 27.93 -50.02
C ARG A 66 2.69 27.35 -48.77
N ALA A 67 1.84 26.33 -48.87
CA ALA A 67 1.25 25.69 -47.70
C ALA A 67 2.32 24.86 -46.97
N ARG A 68 2.41 25.02 -45.64
CA ARG A 68 3.42 24.30 -44.83
C ARG A 68 3.02 22.85 -44.53
N SER A 69 1.73 22.57 -44.44
CA SER A 69 1.23 21.21 -44.21
C SER A 69 -0.08 20.99 -44.96
N THR A 70 -0.43 19.73 -45.18
CA THR A 70 -1.69 19.33 -45.79
C THR A 70 -2.36 18.20 -45.02
N ARG A 71 -3.70 18.15 -45.09
CA ARG A 71 -4.48 17.03 -44.57
C ARG A 71 -4.81 16.07 -45.70
N LEU A 72 -4.50 14.80 -45.51
CA LEU A 72 -4.79 13.74 -46.45
C LEU A 72 -5.76 12.75 -45.82
N ASP A 73 -6.85 12.48 -46.54
CA ASP A 73 -7.84 11.47 -46.17
C ASP A 73 -7.27 10.07 -46.44
N LEU A 74 -7.26 9.22 -45.41
CA LEU A 74 -6.69 7.89 -45.50
C LEU A 74 -7.49 6.95 -46.41
N GLU A 75 -8.80 7.10 -46.52
CA GLU A 75 -9.63 6.28 -47.44
C GLU A 75 -9.32 6.63 -48.89
N ARG A 76 -9.08 7.92 -49.18
CA ARG A 76 -8.62 8.34 -50.51
C ARG A 76 -7.22 7.83 -50.83
N PHE A 77 -6.32 7.85 -49.83
CA PHE A 77 -4.97 7.34 -49.99
C PHE A 77 -4.96 5.82 -50.21
N ASP A 78 -5.76 5.08 -49.46
CA ASP A 78 -5.98 3.65 -49.63
C ASP A 78 -6.51 3.31 -51.03
N ALA A 79 -7.58 3.98 -51.46
CA ALA A 79 -8.13 3.80 -52.80
C ALA A 79 -7.13 4.14 -53.92
N TRP A 80 -6.26 5.13 -53.70
CA TRP A 80 -5.19 5.47 -54.64
C TRP A 80 -4.13 4.36 -54.70
N LEU A 81 -3.70 3.80 -53.56
CA LEU A 81 -2.74 2.70 -53.48
C LEU A 81 -3.28 1.39 -54.09
N SER A 82 -4.55 1.09 -53.85
CA SER A 82 -5.21 -0.12 -54.38
C SER A 82 -5.32 -0.13 -55.90
N HIS A 83 -5.16 1.02 -56.56
CA HIS A 83 -5.14 1.07 -58.01
C HIS A 83 -3.92 0.29 -58.55
N PRO A 84 -4.08 -0.62 -59.55
CA PRO A 84 -2.99 -1.48 -60.04
C PRO A 84 -1.72 -0.72 -60.45
N LEU A 85 -1.89 0.50 -60.95
CA LEU A 85 -0.79 1.36 -61.40
C LEU A 85 0.05 1.96 -60.25
N ASN A 86 -0.50 2.04 -59.03
CA ASN A 86 0.14 2.69 -57.88
C ASN A 86 0.64 1.67 -56.85
N GLY A 87 0.12 0.44 -56.86
CA GLY A 87 0.53 -0.60 -55.92
C GLY A 87 -0.29 -1.87 -56.07
N GLY A 88 -1.58 -1.73 -56.35
CA GLY A 88 -2.52 -2.84 -56.44
C GLY A 88 -2.91 -3.43 -55.09
N LEU A 89 -2.48 -2.81 -53.99
CA LEU A 89 -2.70 -3.24 -52.62
C LEU A 89 -3.30 -2.08 -51.81
N GLY A 90 -4.15 -2.40 -50.84
CA GLY A 90 -4.61 -1.41 -49.86
C GLY A 90 -3.45 -0.87 -49.02
N LEU A 91 -3.71 0.23 -48.31
CA LEU A 91 -2.76 0.89 -47.42
C LEU A 91 -2.25 -0.04 -46.32
N ILE A 92 -3.14 -0.83 -45.71
CA ILE A 92 -2.77 -1.79 -44.65
C ILE A 92 -1.84 -2.88 -45.21
N ASP A 93 -2.19 -3.48 -46.34
CA ASP A 93 -1.39 -4.54 -46.96
C ASP A 93 -0.04 -4.00 -47.40
N THR A 94 -0.01 -2.80 -48.00
CA THR A 94 1.20 -2.10 -48.41
C THR A 94 2.15 -1.88 -47.23
N LEU A 95 1.63 -1.41 -46.09
CA LEU A 95 2.44 -1.19 -44.89
C LEU A 95 2.87 -2.50 -44.23
N THR A 96 2.01 -3.52 -44.23
CA THR A 96 2.30 -4.83 -43.62
C THR A 96 3.43 -5.56 -44.35
N LEU A 97 3.51 -5.42 -45.68
CA LEU A 97 4.63 -5.94 -46.48
C LEU A 97 5.98 -5.30 -46.13
N GLN A 98 5.99 -4.04 -45.68
CA GLN A 98 7.22 -3.39 -45.21
C GLN A 98 7.62 -3.85 -43.81
N ALA A 99 6.65 -3.89 -42.89
CA ALA A 99 6.81 -4.37 -41.53
C ALA A 99 5.41 -4.56 -40.88
N PRO A 100 5.24 -5.58 -40.01
CA PRO A 100 3.98 -5.78 -39.28
C PRO A 100 3.52 -4.52 -38.54
N LEU A 101 2.25 -4.16 -38.72
CA LEU A 101 1.64 -3.03 -38.02
C LEU A 101 1.35 -3.38 -36.56
N GLN A 102 1.60 -2.44 -35.64
CA GLN A 102 1.27 -2.62 -34.22
C GLN A 102 0.01 -1.83 -33.86
N ASP A 103 -1.05 -2.52 -33.44
CA ASP A 103 -2.23 -1.85 -32.90
C ASP A 103 -1.97 -1.35 -31.48
N LYS A 104 -1.44 -0.13 -31.35
CA LYS A 104 -1.13 0.48 -30.06
C LYS A 104 -2.39 0.73 -29.23
N LYS A 105 -3.54 0.98 -29.87
CA LYS A 105 -4.82 1.15 -29.18
C LYS A 105 -5.32 -0.15 -28.59
N LYS A 106 -5.27 -1.25 -29.35
CA LYS A 106 -5.59 -2.58 -28.82
C LYS A 106 -4.64 -3.00 -27.72
N ILE A 107 -3.33 -2.82 -27.89
CA ILE A 107 -2.35 -3.12 -26.83
C ILE A 107 -2.64 -2.31 -25.55
N ALA A 108 -3.00 -1.04 -25.68
CA ALA A 108 -3.37 -0.21 -24.53
C ALA A 108 -4.69 -0.66 -23.88
N ALA A 109 -5.71 -1.02 -24.68
CA ALA A 109 -6.99 -1.53 -24.20
C ALA A 109 -6.84 -2.89 -23.49
N ASP A 110 -6.09 -3.83 -24.08
CA ASP A 110 -5.80 -5.13 -23.50
C ASP A 110 -5.05 -4.97 -22.15
N LYS A 111 -4.08 -4.05 -22.08
CA LYS A 111 -3.39 -3.71 -20.81
C LYS A 111 -4.35 -3.11 -19.78
N ALA A 112 -5.25 -2.22 -20.20
CA ALA A 112 -6.24 -1.63 -19.30
C ALA A 112 -7.22 -2.68 -18.77
N GLN A 113 -7.64 -3.63 -19.61
CA GLN A 113 -8.50 -4.74 -19.21
C GLN A 113 -7.80 -5.64 -18.20
N VAL A 114 -6.55 -6.05 -18.46
CA VAL A 114 -5.76 -6.87 -17.52
C VAL A 114 -5.61 -6.16 -16.16
N ARG A 115 -5.44 -4.83 -16.16
CA ARG A 115 -5.40 -4.03 -14.93
C ARG A 115 -6.74 -4.04 -14.20
N ALA A 116 -7.86 -3.83 -14.91
CA ALA A 116 -9.19 -3.88 -14.33
C ALA A 116 -9.47 -5.25 -13.69
N ASP A 117 -9.21 -6.34 -14.42
CA ASP A 117 -9.39 -7.71 -13.94
C ASP A 117 -8.52 -8.04 -12.71
N ALA A 118 -7.33 -7.43 -12.60
CA ALA A 118 -6.45 -7.61 -11.45
C ALA A 118 -6.96 -6.85 -10.21
N LEU A 119 -7.48 -5.63 -10.40
CA LEU A 119 -8.09 -4.86 -9.31
C LEU A 119 -9.38 -5.51 -8.81
N ASP A 120 -10.20 -6.05 -9.72
CA ASP A 120 -11.43 -6.75 -9.34
C ASP A 120 -11.12 -8.04 -8.56
N ARG A 121 -10.11 -8.82 -8.98
CA ARG A 121 -9.61 -9.95 -8.19
C ARG A 121 -9.10 -9.52 -6.81
N ALA A 122 -8.41 -8.39 -6.72
CA ALA A 122 -7.97 -7.87 -5.43
C ALA A 122 -9.15 -7.53 -4.50
N ARG A 123 -10.22 -6.94 -5.04
CA ARG A 123 -11.47 -6.72 -4.30
C ARG A 123 -12.11 -8.01 -3.84
N GLU A 124 -12.15 -9.03 -4.69
CA GLU A 124 -12.75 -10.32 -4.34
C GLU A 124 -12.00 -11.02 -3.20
N VAL A 125 -10.67 -11.04 -3.26
CA VAL A 125 -9.83 -11.69 -2.25
C VAL A 125 -9.89 -10.94 -0.91
N LEU A 126 -9.86 -9.60 -0.92
CA LEU A 126 -9.86 -8.80 0.31
C LEU A 126 -11.27 -8.52 0.87
N GLY A 127 -12.30 -8.57 0.02
CA GLY A 127 -13.66 -8.12 0.32
C GLY A 127 -14.48 -9.04 1.23
N GLY A 128 -13.91 -10.14 1.73
CA GLY A 128 -14.57 -11.07 2.66
C GLY A 128 -14.67 -10.57 4.11
N GLY A 129 -14.01 -9.45 4.46
CA GLY A 129 -13.93 -8.92 5.83
C GLY A 129 -14.82 -7.71 6.13
N THR A 130 -14.83 -7.30 7.39
CA THR A 130 -15.58 -6.13 7.95
C THR A 130 -15.02 -4.77 7.53
N ASP A 131 -13.87 -4.76 6.85
CA ASP A 131 -12.96 -3.62 6.76
C ASP A 131 -12.92 -3.08 5.31
N ARG A 132 -14.10 -2.98 4.68
CA ARG A 132 -14.24 -2.73 3.23
C ARG A 132 -13.84 -1.31 2.80
N GLU A 133 -13.97 -0.33 3.70
CA GLU A 133 -13.70 1.08 3.38
C GLU A 133 -12.22 1.34 3.09
N TRP A 134 -11.30 0.78 3.89
CA TRP A 134 -9.86 0.98 3.66
C TRP A 134 -9.40 0.28 2.38
N ILE A 135 -9.97 -0.88 2.05
CA ILE A 135 -9.66 -1.63 0.82
C ILE A 135 -10.03 -0.79 -0.41
N GLU A 136 -11.24 -0.24 -0.44
CA GLU A 136 -11.66 0.62 -1.55
C GLU A 136 -10.82 1.91 -1.60
N HIS A 137 -10.42 2.46 -0.46
CA HIS A 137 -9.54 3.62 -0.42
C HIS A 137 -8.14 3.30 -0.99
N TRP A 138 -7.56 2.15 -0.63
CA TRP A 138 -6.29 1.69 -1.18
C TRP A 138 -6.39 1.45 -2.69
N ILE A 139 -7.43 0.75 -3.15
CA ILE A 139 -7.65 0.50 -4.58
C ILE A 139 -7.85 1.80 -5.36
N ALA A 140 -8.60 2.77 -4.82
CA ALA A 140 -8.75 4.09 -5.41
C ALA A 140 -7.42 4.85 -5.47
N SER A 141 -6.57 4.75 -4.44
CA SER A 141 -5.22 5.31 -4.44
C SER A 141 -4.38 4.75 -5.59
N LEU A 142 -4.46 3.45 -5.86
CA LEU A 142 -3.77 2.81 -6.99
C LEU A 142 -4.26 3.26 -8.37
N LEU A 143 -5.51 3.73 -8.48
CA LEU A 143 -6.06 4.29 -9.72
C LEU A 143 -5.55 5.72 -9.97
N ASN A 144 -5.44 6.52 -8.92
CA ASN A 144 -5.00 7.92 -8.99
C ASN A 144 -3.49 8.08 -9.18
N GLN A 145 -2.70 7.05 -8.87
CA GLN A 145 -1.28 7.00 -9.23
C GLN A 145 -1.13 6.64 -10.72
N ASP A 146 -1.19 7.66 -11.59
CA ASP A 146 -1.10 7.55 -13.06
C ASP A 146 0.25 7.01 -13.61
N GLY A 147 1.06 6.33 -12.81
CA GLY A 147 2.37 5.82 -13.24
C GLY A 147 2.88 4.53 -12.61
N THR A 148 2.27 3.99 -11.54
CA THR A 148 2.85 2.87 -10.78
C THR A 148 2.38 1.47 -11.23
N LEU A 149 1.27 1.38 -11.97
CA LEU A 149 0.73 0.11 -12.49
C LEU A 149 1.04 -0.16 -13.99
N GLY A 150 2.10 0.46 -14.53
CA GLY A 150 2.39 0.50 -15.97
C GLY A 150 3.01 -0.76 -16.61
N GLY A 151 3.13 -1.90 -15.91
CA GLY A 151 3.77 -3.10 -16.47
C GLY A 151 3.19 -4.41 -15.93
N ARG A 152 3.44 -5.53 -16.64
CA ARG A 152 3.14 -6.90 -16.18
C ARG A 152 3.66 -7.15 -14.76
N VAL A 153 4.85 -6.63 -14.48
CA VAL A 153 5.50 -6.60 -13.16
C VAL A 153 4.64 -5.93 -12.07
N ALA A 154 3.80 -4.96 -12.42
CA ALA A 154 2.93 -4.28 -11.46
C ALA A 154 1.63 -5.06 -11.17
N VAL A 155 1.10 -5.80 -12.16
CA VAL A 155 -0.05 -6.71 -11.96
C VAL A 155 0.38 -7.91 -11.13
N ASP A 156 1.55 -8.49 -11.42
CA ASP A 156 2.10 -9.60 -10.63
C ASP A 156 2.40 -9.14 -9.19
N ALA A 157 2.97 -7.93 -9.02
CA ALA A 157 3.19 -7.33 -7.71
C ALA A 157 1.87 -7.08 -6.94
N LEU A 158 0.82 -6.63 -7.63
CA LEU A 158 -0.51 -6.46 -7.03
C LEU A 158 -1.10 -7.79 -6.58
N ALA A 159 -0.93 -8.85 -7.37
CA ALA A 159 -1.40 -10.19 -7.01
C ALA A 159 -0.69 -10.69 -5.73
N VAL A 160 0.64 -10.56 -5.64
CA VAL A 160 1.40 -10.91 -4.43
C VAL A 160 0.95 -10.05 -3.25
N ALA A 161 0.87 -8.72 -3.42
CA ALA A 161 0.46 -7.81 -2.35
C ALA A 161 -0.94 -8.13 -1.83
N THR A 162 -1.86 -8.50 -2.71
CA THR A 162 -3.23 -8.91 -2.35
C THR A 162 -3.22 -10.16 -1.47
N GLN A 163 -2.47 -11.20 -1.85
CA GLN A 163 -2.38 -12.43 -1.05
C GLN A 163 -1.74 -12.17 0.31
N VAL A 164 -0.70 -11.33 0.36
CA VAL A 164 -0.07 -10.93 1.62
C VAL A 164 -1.06 -10.17 2.50
N LEU A 165 -1.76 -9.17 1.96
CA LEU A 165 -2.76 -8.39 2.72
C LEU A 165 -3.91 -9.27 3.24
N ALA A 166 -4.31 -10.30 2.50
CA ALA A 166 -5.35 -11.24 2.92
C ALA A 166 -4.93 -12.14 4.10
N LEU A 167 -3.62 -12.34 4.30
CA LEU A 167 -3.09 -13.08 5.45
C LEU A 167 -2.87 -12.19 6.68
N LEU A 168 -2.86 -10.86 6.52
CA LEU A 168 -2.62 -9.95 7.62
C LEU A 168 -3.91 -9.68 8.44
N PRO A 169 -3.78 -9.48 9.76
CA PRO A 169 -2.53 -9.49 10.52
C PRO A 169 -2.04 -10.90 10.85
N VAL A 170 -0.72 -11.05 11.07
CA VAL A 170 -0.05 -12.28 11.54
C VAL A 170 0.62 -12.04 12.89
N ASP A 171 1.05 -13.10 13.59
CA ASP A 171 1.59 -13.02 14.95
C ASP A 171 3.08 -13.37 15.01
N GLY A 172 3.94 -12.45 14.56
CA GLY A 172 5.38 -12.56 14.66
C GLY A 172 6.05 -13.35 13.54
N MET A 173 5.37 -13.54 12.41
CA MET A 173 5.89 -14.22 11.22
C MET A 173 6.93 -13.35 10.49
N SER A 174 8.00 -13.95 9.99
CA SER A 174 8.99 -13.22 9.18
C SER A 174 8.46 -12.85 7.78
N LEU A 175 9.08 -11.86 7.14
CA LEU A 175 8.77 -11.52 5.74
C LEU A 175 8.94 -12.73 4.79
N THR A 176 9.95 -13.56 5.05
CA THR A 176 10.25 -14.76 4.25
C THR A 176 9.15 -15.81 4.39
N GLU A 177 8.72 -16.10 5.62
CA GLU A 177 7.64 -17.05 5.90
C GLU A 177 6.30 -16.54 5.34
N LEU A 178 6.02 -15.24 5.50
CA LEU A 178 4.82 -14.62 4.96
C LEU A 178 4.78 -14.66 3.43
N ALA A 179 5.91 -14.41 2.77
CA ALA A 179 6.00 -14.48 1.32
C ALA A 179 5.81 -15.92 0.80
N GLU A 180 6.42 -16.91 1.46
CA GLU A 180 6.24 -18.33 1.14
C GLU A 180 4.77 -18.75 1.33
N LEU A 181 4.15 -18.36 2.44
CA LEU A 181 2.75 -18.68 2.71
C LEU A 181 1.80 -18.02 1.71
N ALA A 182 2.06 -16.76 1.33
CA ALA A 182 1.20 -16.00 0.42
C ALA A 182 1.28 -16.47 -1.03
N CYS A 183 2.48 -16.85 -1.51
CA CYS A 183 2.71 -17.08 -2.94
C CYS A 183 3.73 -18.15 -3.31
N GLY A 184 4.28 -18.89 -2.33
CA GLY A 184 5.30 -19.93 -2.58
C GLY A 184 6.64 -19.37 -3.09
N ASP A 185 6.92 -18.09 -2.82
CA ASP A 185 8.18 -17.44 -3.14
C ASP A 185 8.73 -16.67 -1.93
N THR A 186 9.63 -17.32 -1.20
CA THR A 186 10.42 -16.73 -0.09
C THR A 186 11.02 -15.34 -0.35
N LYS A 187 11.22 -14.92 -1.61
CA LYS A 187 11.84 -13.63 -1.97
C LYS A 187 10.86 -12.57 -2.44
N ALA A 188 9.57 -12.88 -2.53
CA ALA A 188 8.56 -11.97 -3.10
C ALA A 188 8.43 -10.65 -2.32
N LEU A 189 8.81 -10.63 -1.03
CA LEU A 189 8.81 -9.44 -0.18
C LEU A 189 10.20 -8.85 0.09
N SER A 190 11.28 -9.42 -0.47
CA SER A 190 12.64 -8.89 -0.28
C SER A 190 12.90 -7.58 -1.04
N GLY A 191 12.05 -7.22 -2.01
CA GLY A 191 12.16 -6.00 -2.79
C GLY A 191 11.12 -5.92 -3.91
N GLY A 192 11.17 -4.86 -4.73
CA GLY A 192 10.28 -4.70 -5.88
C GLY A 192 8.95 -3.99 -5.56
N GLY A 193 7.91 -4.31 -6.35
CA GLY A 193 6.61 -3.63 -6.29
C GLY A 193 5.69 -4.13 -5.16
N ALA A 194 5.70 -5.45 -4.89
CA ALA A 194 4.80 -6.06 -3.92
C ALA A 194 4.96 -5.50 -2.50
N PRO A 195 6.16 -5.46 -1.89
CA PRO A 195 6.32 -4.90 -0.55
C PRO A 195 5.97 -3.40 -0.50
N LYS A 196 6.15 -2.65 -1.60
CA LYS A 196 5.72 -1.24 -1.67
C LYS A 196 4.21 -1.12 -1.58
N LEU A 197 3.47 -1.91 -2.37
CA LEU A 197 2.01 -1.93 -2.37
C LEU A 197 1.42 -2.33 -1.03
N VAL A 198 2.01 -3.35 -0.36
CA VAL A 198 1.58 -3.77 0.98
C VAL A 198 1.81 -2.65 1.99
N LEU A 199 2.99 -2.04 1.98
CA LEU A 199 3.28 -0.96 2.91
C LEU A 199 2.50 0.32 2.63
N ASP A 200 2.12 0.58 1.37
CA ASP A 200 1.22 1.68 1.03
C ASP A 200 -0.19 1.40 1.60
N ALA A 201 -0.67 0.15 1.49
CA ALA A 201 -1.92 -0.27 2.12
C ALA A 201 -1.86 -0.15 3.65
N LEU A 202 -0.78 -0.61 4.29
CA LEU A 202 -0.58 -0.47 5.73
C LEU A 202 -0.52 1.01 6.13
N SER A 203 0.20 1.87 5.40
CA SER A 203 0.26 3.31 5.72
C SER A 203 -1.13 3.95 5.74
N LEU A 204 -2.00 3.57 4.79
CA LEU A 204 -3.39 4.03 4.74
C LEU A 204 -4.22 3.47 5.90
N ARG A 205 -4.10 2.17 6.18
CA ARG A 205 -4.81 1.50 7.28
C ARG A 205 -4.45 2.09 8.64
N GLU A 206 -3.17 2.41 8.81
CA GLU A 206 -2.56 2.92 10.04
C GLU A 206 -2.71 4.45 10.15
N ASN A 207 -3.17 5.10 9.07
CA ASN A 207 -3.30 6.54 8.94
C ASN A 207 -2.00 7.30 9.24
N VAL A 208 -0.88 6.75 8.77
CA VAL A 208 0.46 7.35 8.91
C VAL A 208 1.09 7.62 7.55
N PRO A 209 1.95 8.65 7.43
CA PRO A 209 2.73 8.85 6.21
C PRO A 209 3.61 7.64 5.92
N ARG A 210 3.77 7.32 4.63
CA ARG A 210 4.63 6.23 4.19
C ARG A 210 6.09 6.47 4.64
N PRO A 211 6.66 5.64 5.52
CA PRO A 211 8.03 5.81 5.97
C PRO A 211 9.01 5.50 4.85
N VAL A 212 10.11 6.25 4.81
CA VAL A 212 11.20 6.10 3.83
C VAL A 212 12.47 5.54 4.46
N ASP A 213 12.62 5.67 5.77
CA ASP A 213 13.76 5.16 6.52
C ASP A 213 13.55 3.70 6.95
N PRO A 214 14.61 2.90 7.13
CA PRO A 214 14.50 1.50 7.50
C PRO A 214 13.78 1.24 8.84
N VAL A 215 13.88 2.17 9.80
CA VAL A 215 13.27 2.02 11.13
C VAL A 215 11.76 2.15 11.03
N GLY A 216 11.27 3.19 10.35
CA GLY A 216 9.85 3.38 10.10
C GLY A 216 9.25 2.28 9.21
N ILE A 217 9.97 1.81 8.19
CA ILE A 217 9.52 0.69 7.35
C ILE A 217 9.33 -0.59 8.18
N ARG A 218 10.27 -0.88 9.09
CA ARG A 218 10.13 -2.01 10.01
C ARG A 218 8.93 -1.82 10.92
N ALA A 219 8.81 -0.67 11.58
CA ALA A 219 7.71 -0.40 12.50
C ALA A 219 6.35 -0.58 11.81
N LEU A 220 6.22 -0.14 10.55
CA LEU A 220 4.98 -0.29 9.78
C LEU A 220 4.65 -1.75 9.43
N TRP A 221 5.64 -2.61 9.19
CA TRP A 221 5.39 -4.05 9.06
C TRP A 221 4.96 -4.68 10.39
N GLU A 222 5.55 -4.22 11.48
CA GLU A 222 5.28 -4.72 12.83
C GLU A 222 3.86 -4.42 13.28
N THR A 223 3.20 -3.35 12.82
CA THR A 223 1.78 -3.08 13.15
C THR A 223 0.83 -4.15 12.62
N ALA A 224 1.21 -4.85 11.55
CA ALA A 224 0.51 -6.03 11.04
C ALA A 224 1.03 -7.35 11.64
N GLY A 225 1.92 -7.26 12.62
CA GLY A 225 2.61 -8.34 13.32
C GLY A 225 3.65 -9.10 12.51
N VAL A 226 4.18 -8.49 11.45
CA VAL A 226 5.28 -9.06 10.67
C VAL A 226 6.61 -8.72 11.31
N SER A 227 7.41 -9.73 11.63
CA SER A 227 8.76 -9.59 12.19
C SER A 227 9.79 -9.43 11.09
N VAL A 228 10.29 -8.21 10.87
CA VAL A 228 11.39 -7.96 9.90
C VAL A 228 12.73 -8.44 10.46
N ASP A 229 12.94 -8.31 11.77
CA ASP A 229 14.16 -8.75 12.46
C ASP A 229 13.82 -9.32 13.84
N ALA A 230 14.05 -10.63 14.03
CA ALA A 230 13.57 -11.35 15.20
C ALA A 230 14.31 -11.02 16.51
N VAL A 231 15.52 -10.46 16.40
CA VAL A 231 16.35 -10.12 17.57
C VAL A 231 16.09 -8.68 18.02
N SER A 232 15.89 -7.73 17.10
CA SER A 232 15.57 -6.35 17.44
C SER A 232 14.09 -6.15 17.81
N SER A 233 13.18 -6.96 17.25
CA SER A 233 11.77 -6.88 17.62
C SER A 233 11.57 -7.45 19.02
N ARG A 234 11.23 -6.57 19.96
CA ARG A 234 11.11 -6.89 21.39
C ARG A 234 9.86 -6.30 22.02
N VAL A 235 9.46 -6.90 23.14
CA VAL A 235 8.45 -6.40 24.08
C VAL A 235 9.09 -6.32 25.45
N LEU A 236 8.74 -5.31 26.24
CA LEU A 236 9.17 -5.22 27.63
C LEU A 236 8.08 -5.74 28.54
N VAL A 237 8.46 -6.50 29.56
CA VAL A 237 7.49 -7.00 30.55
C VAL A 237 8.00 -6.80 31.98
N LEU A 238 7.06 -6.72 32.92
CA LEU A 238 7.31 -6.66 34.37
C LEU A 238 6.24 -7.48 35.08
N GLY A 239 6.64 -8.32 36.04
CA GLY A 239 5.71 -9.20 36.76
C GLY A 239 5.02 -10.25 35.88
N TYR A 240 5.44 -10.40 34.62
CA TYR A 240 4.88 -11.37 33.68
C TYR A 240 5.47 -12.74 33.97
N ARG A 241 4.61 -13.65 34.45
CA ARG A 241 4.98 -14.99 34.89
C ARG A 241 4.38 -16.03 33.96
N VAL A 242 5.11 -17.13 33.82
CA VAL A 242 4.76 -18.21 32.90
C VAL A 242 4.91 -19.56 33.59
N ASP A 243 4.09 -20.54 33.20
CA ASP A 243 4.11 -21.89 33.79
C ASP A 243 5.18 -22.79 33.14
N GLU A 244 5.70 -22.39 31.98
CA GLU A 244 6.73 -23.13 31.26
C GLU A 244 8.08 -23.16 32.00
N THR A 245 8.88 -24.19 31.75
CA THR A 245 10.13 -24.47 32.50
C THR A 245 11.40 -24.45 31.64
N HIS A 246 11.28 -24.13 30.35
CA HIS A 246 12.44 -23.98 29.48
C HIS A 246 13.28 -22.74 29.86
N THR A 247 14.51 -22.65 29.34
CA THR A 247 15.48 -21.63 29.76
C THR A 247 14.96 -20.20 29.72
N VAL A 248 14.32 -19.78 28.62
CA VAL A 248 13.73 -18.44 28.51
C VAL A 248 12.64 -18.19 29.56
N ALA A 249 11.77 -19.16 29.81
CA ALA A 249 10.70 -19.06 30.80
C ALA A 249 11.26 -18.92 32.23
N ARG A 250 12.34 -19.64 32.56
CA ARG A 250 13.04 -19.48 33.83
C ARG A 250 13.65 -18.08 33.99
N TRP A 251 14.35 -17.57 32.97
CA TRP A 251 14.88 -16.20 33.01
C TRP A 251 13.79 -15.14 33.23
N LEU A 252 12.64 -15.34 32.60
CA LEU A 252 11.48 -14.47 32.72
C LEU A 252 10.91 -14.49 34.14
N ASN A 253 10.72 -15.69 34.71
CA ASN A 253 10.23 -15.87 36.07
C ASN A 253 11.23 -15.34 37.12
N ASP A 254 12.54 -15.57 36.94
CA ASP A 254 13.59 -15.01 37.79
C ASP A 254 13.56 -13.47 37.77
N ALA A 255 13.37 -12.85 36.60
CA ALA A 255 13.22 -11.39 36.50
C ALA A 255 11.94 -10.89 37.17
N ALA A 256 10.83 -11.63 37.07
CA ALA A 256 9.58 -11.31 37.75
C ALA A 256 9.71 -11.42 39.29
N ASP A 257 10.45 -12.40 39.80
CA ASP A 257 10.73 -12.58 41.24
C ASP A 257 11.52 -11.39 41.82
N GLU A 258 12.44 -10.83 41.04
CA GLU A 258 13.24 -9.66 41.42
C GLU A 258 12.60 -8.32 41.06
N GLY A 259 11.43 -8.32 40.38
CA GLY A 259 10.75 -7.10 39.94
C GLY A 259 11.53 -6.31 38.88
N ILE A 260 12.32 -6.99 38.04
CA ILE A 260 13.17 -6.41 37.01
C ILE A 260 12.42 -6.40 35.66
N PRO A 261 12.31 -5.24 34.99
CA PRO A 261 11.82 -5.20 33.61
C PRO A 261 12.66 -6.09 32.69
N PHE A 262 12.01 -6.97 31.94
CA PHE A 262 12.69 -7.95 31.09
C PHE A 262 12.31 -7.76 29.61
N PRO A 263 13.29 -7.54 28.71
CA PRO A 263 13.05 -7.53 27.27
C PRO A 263 12.92 -8.95 26.71
N VAL A 264 11.80 -9.25 26.07
CA VAL A 264 11.56 -10.52 25.36
C VAL A 264 11.57 -10.26 23.85
N THR A 265 12.37 -10.99 23.08
CA THR A 265 12.48 -10.85 21.62
C THR A 265 11.63 -11.90 20.88
N VAL A 266 11.37 -11.69 19.59
CA VAL A 266 10.73 -12.71 18.74
C VAL A 266 11.57 -14.00 18.67
N ASP A 267 12.91 -13.90 18.68
CA ASP A 267 13.79 -15.08 18.76
C ASP A 267 13.55 -15.87 20.06
N MET A 268 13.44 -15.19 21.20
CA MET A 268 13.12 -15.83 22.48
C MET A 268 11.74 -16.51 22.45
N LEU A 269 10.73 -15.84 21.88
CA LEU A 269 9.37 -16.36 21.67
C LEU A 269 9.30 -17.52 20.66
N SER A 270 10.38 -17.76 19.90
CA SER A 270 10.50 -18.89 18.98
C SER A 270 11.07 -20.15 19.62
N ARG A 271 11.60 -20.04 20.84
CA ARG A 271 12.23 -21.17 21.56
C ARG A 271 11.23 -22.00 22.37
N GLY A 272 10.03 -21.48 22.60
CA GLY A 272 8.95 -22.14 23.33
C GLY A 272 7.82 -21.15 23.66
N PRO A 273 6.65 -21.65 24.08
CA PRO A 273 5.54 -20.80 24.51
C PRO A 273 5.86 -20.07 25.82
N LEU A 274 5.34 -18.85 25.96
CA LEU A 274 5.47 -18.03 27.17
C LEU A 274 4.07 -17.61 27.62
N THR A 275 3.28 -18.60 28.03
CA THR A 275 1.87 -18.42 28.37
C THR A 275 1.75 -17.76 29.73
N ASN A 276 1.14 -16.56 29.79
CA ASN A 276 0.95 -15.84 31.04
C ASN A 276 0.12 -16.67 32.05
N SER A 277 0.57 -16.76 33.30
CA SER A 277 -0.14 -17.46 34.37
C SER A 277 -1.22 -16.62 35.06
N SER A 278 -1.17 -15.29 34.92
CA SER A 278 -2.21 -14.40 35.45
C SER A 278 -3.46 -14.38 34.57
N SER A 279 -4.64 -14.29 35.19
CA SER A 279 -5.91 -14.09 34.47
C SER A 279 -6.05 -12.68 33.90
N THR A 280 -5.19 -11.74 34.33
CA THR A 280 -5.23 -10.33 33.93
C THR A 280 -3.84 -9.84 33.54
N VAL A 281 -3.76 -9.13 32.42
CA VAL A 281 -2.53 -8.48 31.91
C VAL A 281 -2.83 -7.01 31.62
N PHE A 282 -1.95 -6.14 32.07
CA PHE A 282 -1.98 -4.71 31.74
C PHE A 282 -1.00 -4.43 30.60
N VAL A 283 -1.36 -3.53 29.69
CA VAL A 283 -0.54 -3.12 28.56
C VAL A 283 -0.47 -1.59 28.54
N CYS A 284 0.74 -1.05 28.57
CA CYS A 284 1.03 0.38 28.43
C CYS A 284 1.94 0.64 27.22
N GLU A 285 1.91 1.86 26.72
CA GLU A 285 2.77 2.30 25.61
C GLU A 285 4.17 2.70 26.11
N ASN A 286 4.19 3.42 27.23
CA ASN A 286 5.30 4.24 27.63
C ASN A 286 6.20 3.57 28.67
N VAL A 287 7.49 3.49 28.37
CA VAL A 287 8.52 2.92 29.24
C VAL A 287 8.63 3.61 30.60
N ALA A 288 8.19 4.87 30.73
CA ALA A 288 8.16 5.58 32.00
C ALA A 288 7.18 4.94 33.00
N VAL A 289 6.06 4.39 32.53
CA VAL A 289 5.10 3.64 33.36
C VAL A 289 5.73 2.36 33.87
N LEU A 290 6.35 1.58 32.98
CA LEU A 290 7.09 0.36 33.31
C LEU A 290 8.20 0.63 34.33
N ALA A 291 9.01 1.67 34.11
CA ALA A 291 10.10 2.05 35.00
C ALA A 291 9.60 2.53 36.37
N ALA A 292 8.48 3.25 36.41
CA ALA A 292 7.85 3.65 37.66
C ALA A 292 7.28 2.45 38.43
N ALA A 293 6.67 1.48 37.74
CA ALA A 293 6.14 0.26 38.32
C ALA A 293 7.25 -0.61 38.91
N ALA A 294 8.34 -0.82 38.17
CA ALA A 294 9.51 -1.56 38.64
C ALA A 294 10.13 -0.92 39.90
N ARG A 295 10.31 0.41 39.88
CA ARG A 295 10.93 1.14 41.00
C ARG A 295 10.04 1.18 42.26
N THR A 296 8.72 1.22 42.09
CA THR A 296 7.80 1.52 43.20
C THR A 296 7.11 0.26 43.74
N ILE A 297 6.77 -0.67 42.85
CA ILE A 297 6.01 -1.89 43.19
C ILE A 297 6.94 -3.12 43.17
N GLY A 298 7.91 -3.16 42.25
CA GLY A 298 8.86 -4.25 42.13
C GLY A 298 8.18 -5.58 41.80
N SER A 299 8.54 -6.64 42.53
CA SER A 299 8.05 -8.01 42.30
C SER A 299 6.57 -8.22 42.64
N ASN A 300 5.93 -7.26 43.31
CA ASN A 300 4.48 -7.25 43.58
C ASN A 300 3.66 -6.58 42.46
N CYS A 301 4.29 -6.27 41.33
CA CYS A 301 3.58 -5.69 40.19
C CYS A 301 2.72 -6.76 39.52
N ALA A 302 1.48 -6.40 39.17
CA ALA A 302 0.67 -7.20 38.28
C ALA A 302 1.38 -7.43 36.93
N SER A 303 0.97 -8.45 36.19
CA SER A 303 1.55 -8.76 34.87
C SER A 303 1.38 -7.56 33.93
N LEU A 304 2.48 -6.88 33.63
CA LEU A 304 2.54 -5.66 32.84
C LEU A 304 3.38 -5.90 31.58
N ILE A 305 2.81 -5.55 30.44
CA ILE A 305 3.48 -5.46 29.15
C ILE A 305 3.64 -3.98 28.80
N CYS A 306 4.81 -3.61 28.29
CA CYS A 306 5.06 -2.30 27.71
C CYS A 306 5.47 -2.45 26.24
N THR A 307 4.75 -1.75 25.36
CA THR A 307 4.98 -1.82 23.91
C THR A 307 6.15 -0.96 23.45
N ASP A 308 6.58 0.02 24.25
CA ASP A 308 7.66 0.96 23.93
C ASP A 308 7.36 1.73 22.63
N GLY A 309 6.18 2.36 22.59
CA GLY A 309 5.60 2.97 21.40
C GLY A 309 4.66 2.02 20.63
N GLN A 310 4.75 2.01 19.30
CA GLN A 310 3.91 1.15 18.46
C GLN A 310 4.16 -0.34 18.77
N PRO A 311 3.12 -1.19 18.80
CA PRO A 311 3.27 -2.61 19.10
C PRO A 311 4.21 -3.30 18.12
N SER A 312 5.25 -3.93 18.67
CA SER A 312 6.21 -4.70 17.87
C SER A 312 5.66 -6.08 17.50
N ALA A 313 6.31 -6.78 16.57
CA ALA A 313 5.98 -8.17 16.27
C ALA A 313 6.11 -9.09 17.51
N ALA A 314 7.00 -8.75 18.45
CA ALA A 314 7.12 -9.46 19.73
C ALA A 314 5.89 -9.25 20.64
N VAL A 315 5.32 -8.03 20.69
CA VAL A 315 4.07 -7.77 21.42
C VAL A 315 2.96 -8.64 20.86
N HIS A 316 2.79 -8.62 19.53
CA HIS A 316 1.75 -9.39 18.86
C HIS A 316 1.89 -10.89 19.11
N ARG A 317 3.12 -11.42 19.00
CA ARG A 317 3.41 -12.83 19.25
C ARG A 317 3.23 -13.25 20.70
N LEU A 318 3.65 -12.43 21.67
CA LEU A 318 3.45 -12.72 23.09
C LEU A 318 1.95 -12.78 23.42
N LEU A 319 1.17 -11.80 22.97
CA LEU A 319 -0.28 -11.75 23.21
C LEU A 319 -1.06 -12.83 22.46
N ALA A 320 -0.56 -13.31 21.32
CA ALA A 320 -1.14 -14.46 20.63
C ALA A 320 -1.01 -15.76 21.45
N SER A 321 0.03 -15.86 22.29
CA SER A 321 0.23 -16.98 23.21
C SER A 321 -0.46 -16.84 24.58
N ARG A 322 -1.34 -15.84 24.75
CA ARG A 322 -2.08 -15.66 26.01
C ARG A 322 -2.94 -16.87 26.35
N ALA A 323 -3.08 -17.17 27.65
CA ALA A 323 -4.01 -18.19 28.10
C ALA A 323 -5.45 -17.81 27.71
N PRO A 324 -6.30 -18.77 27.28
CA PRO A 324 -7.71 -18.51 27.04
C PRO A 324 -8.39 -17.89 28.27
N GLY A 325 -9.19 -16.84 28.06
CA GLY A 325 -9.85 -16.10 29.14
C GLY A 325 -8.99 -15.04 29.84
N THR A 326 -7.74 -14.83 29.41
CA THR A 326 -6.93 -13.71 29.90
C THR A 326 -7.60 -12.38 29.55
N THR A 327 -7.86 -11.55 30.56
CA THR A 327 -8.35 -10.17 30.38
C THR A 327 -7.16 -9.25 30.12
N ILE A 328 -7.22 -8.50 29.01
CA ILE A 328 -6.17 -7.55 28.63
C ILE A 328 -6.69 -6.13 28.88
N HIS A 329 -6.03 -5.39 29.76
CA HIS A 329 -6.27 -3.97 30.01
C HIS A 329 -5.25 -3.15 29.24
N TRP A 330 -5.69 -2.41 28.22
CA TRP A 330 -4.80 -1.68 27.33
C TRP A 330 -4.96 -0.18 27.46
N ARG A 331 -3.82 0.54 27.52
CA ARG A 331 -3.79 2.00 27.42
C ARG A 331 -2.67 2.51 26.52
N ALA A 332 -2.75 3.81 26.23
CA ALA A 332 -1.83 4.55 25.40
C ALA A 332 -1.79 6.01 25.89
N ASP A 333 -1.01 6.84 25.22
CA ASP A 333 -1.13 8.29 25.36
C ASP A 333 -2.53 8.79 24.95
N PHE A 334 -2.99 9.87 25.57
CA PHE A 334 -4.18 10.58 25.12
C PHE A 334 -3.83 11.51 23.95
N ASP A 335 -3.69 10.92 22.78
CA ASP A 335 -3.62 11.61 21.50
C ASP A 335 -4.34 10.80 20.41
N TRP A 336 -4.29 11.25 19.16
CA TRP A 336 -4.98 10.52 18.08
C TRP A 336 -4.35 9.17 17.74
N ALA A 337 -3.04 9.02 17.92
CA ALA A 337 -2.33 7.77 17.67
C ALA A 337 -2.64 6.74 18.77
N GLY A 338 -2.66 7.17 20.03
CA GLY A 338 -3.03 6.36 21.18
C GLY A 338 -4.49 5.93 21.13
N VAL A 339 -5.44 6.82 20.80
CA VAL A 339 -6.86 6.43 20.58
C VAL A 339 -6.97 5.37 19.46
N HIS A 340 -6.23 5.56 18.38
CA HIS A 340 -6.24 4.58 17.28
C HIS A 340 -5.60 3.25 17.70
N MET A 341 -4.51 3.27 18.47
CA MET A 341 -3.86 2.07 19.00
C MET A 341 -4.78 1.28 19.94
N VAL A 342 -5.47 1.96 20.87
CA VAL A 342 -6.43 1.31 21.76
C VAL A 342 -7.61 0.72 20.98
N THR A 343 -8.14 1.43 19.97
CA THR A 343 -9.18 0.89 19.08
C THR A 343 -8.74 -0.44 18.44
N ARG A 344 -7.49 -0.52 17.98
CA ARG A 344 -6.94 -1.74 17.38
C ARG A 344 -6.72 -2.85 18.41
N ALA A 345 -6.27 -2.51 19.62
CA ALA A 345 -6.14 -3.47 20.69
C ALA A 345 -7.49 -4.11 21.06
N LEU A 346 -8.55 -3.30 21.15
CA LEU A 346 -9.92 -3.76 21.37
C LEU A 346 -10.35 -4.73 20.25
N SER A 347 -10.14 -4.36 18.98
CA SER A 347 -10.55 -5.19 17.85
C SER A 347 -9.71 -6.46 17.67
N ARG A 348 -8.41 -6.44 17.99
CA ARG A 348 -7.50 -7.58 17.74
C ARG A 348 -7.41 -8.55 18.90
N TYR A 349 -7.56 -8.05 20.14
CA TYR A 349 -7.31 -8.82 21.35
C TYR A 349 -8.49 -8.91 22.29
N ASP A 350 -9.64 -8.34 21.93
CA ASP A 350 -10.78 -8.17 22.83
C ASP A 350 -10.36 -7.44 24.13
N ALA A 351 -9.38 -6.54 24.01
CA ALA A 351 -8.86 -5.80 25.15
C ALA A 351 -9.90 -4.82 25.70
N LEU A 352 -9.73 -4.42 26.96
CA LEU A 352 -10.52 -3.41 27.64
C LEU A 352 -9.71 -2.12 27.80
N PRO A 353 -10.32 -0.93 27.60
CA PRO A 353 -9.63 0.33 27.83
C PRO A 353 -9.23 0.45 29.30
N TRP A 354 -7.96 0.77 29.56
CA TRP A 354 -7.44 0.98 30.91
C TRP A 354 -7.24 2.46 31.19
N ARG A 355 -8.17 3.06 31.95
CA ARG A 355 -8.21 4.51 32.22
C ARG A 355 -8.09 5.36 30.95
N MET A 356 -8.67 4.86 29.85
CA MET A 356 -8.74 5.54 28.57
C MET A 356 -10.12 6.19 28.41
N ASP A 357 -10.63 6.83 29.44
CA ASP A 357 -11.94 7.50 29.47
C ASP A 357 -11.77 9.03 29.57
N VAL A 358 -12.85 9.75 29.28
CA VAL A 358 -12.89 11.21 29.30
C VAL A 358 -12.55 11.80 30.68
N ASP A 359 -12.93 11.12 31.76
CA ASP A 359 -12.68 11.58 33.13
C ASP A 359 -11.20 11.50 33.47
N SER A 360 -10.55 10.39 33.11
CA SER A 360 -9.10 10.18 33.23
C SER A 360 -8.33 11.20 32.39
N TYR A 361 -8.81 11.49 31.17
CA TYR A 361 -8.23 12.55 30.32
C TYR A 361 -8.32 13.93 30.98
N ARG A 362 -9.51 14.32 31.44
CA ARG A 362 -9.75 15.61 32.09
C ARG A 362 -8.97 15.75 33.40
N HIS A 363 -8.83 14.65 34.15
CA HIS A 363 -8.04 14.60 35.37
C HIS A 363 -6.55 14.89 35.10
N ALA A 364 -6.00 14.30 34.04
CA ALA A 364 -4.59 14.44 33.68
C ALA A 364 -4.29 15.67 32.80
N LEU A 365 -5.31 16.32 32.26
CA LEU A 365 -5.17 17.50 31.43
C LEU A 365 -4.71 18.70 32.26
N ASP A 366 -3.57 19.26 31.86
CA ASP A 366 -3.16 20.58 32.31
C ASP A 366 -2.78 21.40 31.08
N ALA A 367 -3.67 22.35 30.80
CA ALA A 367 -3.65 23.16 29.59
C ALA A 367 -2.34 23.90 29.36
N ARG A 368 -1.53 24.17 30.40
CA ARG A 368 -0.25 24.88 30.25
C ARG A 368 0.88 23.96 29.80
N ASN A 369 0.94 22.74 30.31
CA ASN A 369 2.08 21.84 30.09
C ASN A 369 1.80 20.66 29.17
N SER A 370 0.54 20.39 28.82
CA SER A 370 0.20 19.39 27.81
C SER A 370 0.83 19.73 26.45
N GLU A 371 0.91 18.77 25.53
CA GLU A 371 1.40 19.05 24.18
C GLU A 371 0.25 19.45 23.25
N PRO A 372 0.49 20.22 22.18
CA PRO A 372 -0.51 20.42 21.14
C PRO A 372 -0.88 19.08 20.50
N LEU A 373 -2.17 18.82 20.35
CA LEU A 373 -2.67 17.63 19.70
C LEU A 373 -2.30 17.66 18.20
N LYS A 374 -1.78 16.54 17.70
CA LYS A 374 -1.32 16.38 16.31
C LYS A 374 -1.93 15.12 15.70
N GLY A 375 -1.96 15.08 14.37
CA GLY A 375 -2.49 13.94 13.62
C GLY A 375 -3.97 14.10 13.28
N HIS A 376 -4.54 13.02 12.77
CA HIS A 376 -5.91 12.99 12.25
C HIS A 376 -6.90 12.60 13.35
N PRO A 377 -8.05 13.31 13.48
CA PRO A 377 -9.09 12.92 14.42
C PRO A 377 -9.54 11.47 14.26
N THR A 378 -9.57 10.76 15.39
CA THR A 378 -9.97 9.35 15.49
C THR A 378 -11.15 9.22 16.44
N ALA A 379 -12.13 8.38 16.11
CA ALA A 379 -13.22 8.08 17.03
C ALA A 379 -12.73 7.18 18.19
N SER A 380 -13.26 7.40 19.39
CA SER A 380 -13.07 6.54 20.56
C SER A 380 -14.36 5.74 20.79
N PRO A 381 -14.53 4.54 20.17
CA PRO A 381 -15.79 3.80 20.21
C PRO A 381 -16.21 3.34 21.62
N TRP A 382 -15.26 3.21 22.56
CA TRP A 382 -15.55 2.85 23.94
C TRP A 382 -16.03 4.04 24.80
N ASP A 383 -15.70 5.27 24.40
CA ASP A 383 -16.10 6.50 25.09
C ASP A 383 -16.08 7.67 24.08
N PRO A 384 -17.21 7.97 23.40
CA PRO A 384 -17.26 9.04 22.39
C PRO A 384 -16.92 10.44 22.93
N GLU A 385 -17.14 10.70 24.22
CA GLU A 385 -16.87 11.99 24.85
C GLU A 385 -15.37 12.28 24.94
N LEU A 386 -14.53 11.24 25.02
CA LEU A 386 -13.08 11.37 25.00
C LEU A 386 -12.58 12.04 23.70
N ALA A 387 -13.05 11.59 22.54
CA ALA A 387 -12.63 12.17 21.26
C ALA A 387 -13.14 13.62 21.09
N GLU A 388 -14.29 13.96 21.67
CA GLU A 388 -14.76 15.35 21.72
C GLU A 388 -13.88 16.21 22.62
N ALA A 389 -13.57 15.73 23.83
CA ALA A 389 -12.70 16.45 24.76
C ALA A 389 -11.29 16.69 24.22
N LEU A 390 -10.73 15.72 23.47
CA LEU A 390 -9.44 15.88 22.77
C LEU A 390 -9.52 16.96 21.68
N ARG A 391 -10.60 16.98 20.88
CA ARG A 391 -10.83 18.00 19.85
C ARG A 391 -10.97 19.39 20.46
N ASP A 392 -11.79 19.51 21.50
CA ASP A 392 -12.12 20.79 22.11
C ASP A 392 -10.93 21.41 22.83
N SER A 393 -10.13 20.60 23.52
CA SER A 393 -8.92 21.10 24.18
C SER A 393 -7.81 21.40 23.18
N GLY A 394 -7.69 20.61 22.09
CA GLY A 394 -6.55 20.61 21.19
C GLY A 394 -5.24 20.19 21.87
N ARG A 395 -5.31 19.38 22.95
CA ARG A 395 -4.14 18.99 23.77
C ARG A 395 -3.99 17.48 23.91
N ALA A 396 -2.76 17.00 23.72
CA ALA A 396 -2.34 15.64 24.03
C ALA A 396 -1.89 15.52 25.48
N VAL A 397 -2.14 14.37 26.11
CA VAL A 397 -1.70 14.06 27.48
C VAL A 397 -0.95 12.73 27.47
N MET A 398 0.33 12.78 27.87
CA MET A 398 1.18 11.59 27.92
C MET A 398 0.87 10.72 29.15
N GLU A 399 1.14 9.42 29.06
CA GLU A 399 0.89 8.43 30.09
C GLU A 399 1.52 8.78 31.46
N GLU A 400 2.64 9.50 31.49
CA GLU A 400 3.36 9.88 32.71
C GLU A 400 2.51 10.67 33.69
N ARG A 401 1.53 11.42 33.18
CA ARG A 401 0.65 12.25 34.01
C ARG A 401 -0.30 11.43 34.87
N LEU A 402 -0.50 10.17 34.52
CA LEU A 402 -1.37 9.24 35.24
C LEU A 402 -0.58 8.21 36.07
N ILE A 403 0.75 8.25 36.08
CA ILE A 403 1.58 7.25 36.80
C ILE A 403 1.05 6.92 38.21
N PRO A 404 0.69 7.88 39.08
CA PRO A 404 0.16 7.56 40.40
C PRO A 404 -1.07 6.64 40.39
N ASP A 405 -2.02 6.89 39.48
CA ASP A 405 -3.26 6.11 39.35
C ASP A 405 -3.00 4.74 38.73
N LEU A 406 -2.12 4.67 37.74
CA LEU A 406 -1.73 3.40 37.12
C LEU A 406 -1.02 2.48 38.11
N LEU A 407 -0.12 3.05 38.92
CA LEU A 407 0.58 2.30 39.96
C LEU A 407 -0.39 1.78 41.03
N ALA A 408 -1.50 2.48 41.27
CA ALA A 408 -2.53 1.98 42.17
C ALA A 408 -3.22 0.73 41.59
N ASP A 409 -3.54 0.74 40.30
CA ASP A 409 -4.15 -0.41 39.62
C ASP A 409 -3.20 -1.61 39.46
N LEU A 410 -1.90 -1.34 39.29
CA LEU A 410 -0.86 -2.36 39.07
C LEU A 410 -0.39 -3.06 40.35
N ARG A 411 -0.80 -2.60 41.53
CA ARG A 411 -0.53 -3.35 42.77
C ARG A 411 -1.39 -4.60 42.75
N THR A 412 -0.77 -5.77 42.77
CA THR A 412 -1.52 -7.01 43.02
C THR A 412 -2.25 -6.84 44.35
N GLY A 413 -3.58 -6.81 44.33
CA GLY A 413 -4.35 -6.83 45.56
C GLY A 413 -3.99 -8.10 46.32
N ASP A 414 -3.58 -7.95 47.58
CA ASP A 414 -3.73 -9.01 48.56
C ASP A 414 -5.21 -9.42 48.48
N SER A 415 -5.48 -10.56 47.85
CA SER A 415 -6.75 -11.24 48.04
C SER A 415 -6.78 -11.61 49.52
N ILE A 416 -7.48 -10.80 50.32
CA ILE A 416 -7.91 -11.17 51.67
C ILE A 416 -9.09 -12.12 51.53
#